data_AF-A0A0M0KWP5-F1
#
_entry.id   AF-A0A0M0KWP5-F1
#
_cell.length_a   1.000
_cell.length_b   1.000
_cell.length_c   1.000
_cell.angle_alpha   90.00
_cell.angle_beta   90.00
_cell.angle_gamma   90.00
#
_symmetry.space_group_name_H-M   'P 1'
#
loop_
_entity.id
_entity.type
_entity.pdbx_description
1 polymer ?
#
loop_
_entity_poly.entity_id
_entity_poly.type
_entity_poly.pdbx_seq_one_letter_code
_entity_poly.pdbx_strand_id
1 'polypeptide(L)'
;MFNISFKIFENDGAVEKEINGADGYFQFEICDETYGILITENIDEFSVSIYWWLNYFLEAVLILKTENYVLISDIEKPKIWIELLKEKSLVNMSKVTADKPEGSGAIETKEMPNLIHQYWKDKRISYEILKTEVVNKTKLYIEELKVLNNELNKDILHLESLIVEVEK
;
A
#
# COMPACT_ATOMS: atom_id res chain seq x y z
N MET A 1 12.59 -11.13 1.11
CA MET A 1 12.64 -10.06 0.08
C MET A 1 11.27 -9.41 0.04
N PHE A 2 11.20 -8.09 -0.07
CA PHE A 2 9.96 -7.35 -0.27
C PHE A 2 10.24 -6.27 -1.32
N ASN A 3 9.42 -6.18 -2.36
CA ASN A 3 9.61 -5.25 -3.48
C ASN A 3 8.25 -4.73 -3.96
N ILE A 4 8.11 -3.43 -4.11
CA ILE A 4 6.92 -2.80 -4.68
C ILE A 4 7.24 -2.34 -6.11
N SER A 5 6.34 -2.62 -7.03
CA SER A 5 6.41 -2.15 -8.42
C SER A 5 5.08 -1.55 -8.81
N PHE A 6 5.11 -0.44 -9.54
CA PHE A 6 3.90 0.21 -10.02
C PHE A 6 4.12 0.78 -11.41
N LYS A 7 3.00 1.10 -12.08
CA LYS A 7 2.97 1.83 -13.34
C LYS A 7 1.79 2.79 -13.29
N ILE A 8 2.06 4.09 -13.29
CA ILE A 8 1.02 5.12 -13.27
C ILE A 8 0.33 5.24 -14.63
N PHE A 9 -0.96 5.55 -14.61
CA PHE A 9 -1.71 5.96 -15.79
C PHE A 9 -1.86 7.48 -15.79
N GLU A 10 -1.51 8.10 -16.92
CA GLU A 10 -1.76 9.52 -17.12
C GLU A 10 -3.22 9.71 -17.52
N ASN A 11 -3.92 10.53 -16.74
CA ASN A 11 -5.30 10.91 -17.00
C ASN A 11 -5.29 12.11 -17.97
N ASP A 12 -5.44 11.83 -19.26
CA ASP A 12 -5.62 12.88 -20.29
C ASP A 12 -6.88 13.71 -19.96
N GLY A 13 -6.67 14.93 -19.43
CA GLY A 13 -7.74 15.89 -19.14
C GLY A 13 -8.29 15.84 -17.70
N ALA A 14 -7.50 15.38 -16.73
CA ALA A 14 -7.87 15.45 -15.32
C ALA A 14 -8.40 16.83 -14.91
N VAL A 15 -9.55 16.85 -14.25
CA VAL A 15 -10.13 18.06 -13.64
C VAL A 15 -9.11 18.57 -12.61
N GLU A 16 -8.89 19.88 -12.51
CA GLU A 16 -7.86 20.54 -11.64
C GLU A 16 -7.82 20.07 -10.16
N LYS A 17 -8.79 19.28 -9.70
CA LYS A 17 -8.91 18.78 -8.33
C LYS A 17 -8.49 17.32 -8.12
N GLU A 18 -8.30 16.55 -9.19
CA GLU A 18 -7.87 15.15 -9.10
C GLU A 18 -6.36 15.05 -9.36
N ILE A 19 -5.68 14.18 -8.61
CA ILE A 19 -4.25 13.96 -8.80
C ILE A 19 -4.03 13.07 -10.03
N ASN A 20 -3.36 13.60 -11.05
CA ASN A 20 -2.98 12.84 -12.23
C ASN A 20 -1.92 11.79 -11.84
N GLY A 21 -2.06 10.55 -12.33
CA GLY A 21 -1.19 9.44 -11.93
C GLY A 21 -1.62 8.72 -10.65
N ALA A 22 -2.79 9.03 -10.08
CA ALA A 22 -3.34 8.36 -8.88
C ALA A 22 -3.49 6.84 -9.06
N ASP A 23 -3.90 6.45 -10.26
CA ASP A 23 -4.34 5.11 -10.61
C ASP A 23 -3.37 4.48 -11.61
N GLY A 24 -3.39 3.15 -11.64
CA GLY A 24 -2.60 2.37 -12.56
C GLY A 24 -2.38 0.97 -12.03
N TYR A 25 -1.23 0.40 -12.29
CA TYR A 25 -0.87 -0.91 -11.76
C TYR A 25 -0.06 -0.81 -10.50
N PHE A 26 -0.41 -1.64 -9.52
CA PHE A 26 0.33 -1.82 -8.29
C PHE A 26 0.54 -3.31 -8.05
N GLN A 27 1.78 -3.67 -7.75
CA GLN A 27 2.19 -5.01 -7.39
C GLN A 27 3.20 -4.94 -6.25
N PHE A 28 3.13 -5.89 -5.32
CA PHE A 28 4.26 -6.18 -4.46
C PHE A 28 4.60 -7.65 -4.46
N GLU A 29 5.87 -7.94 -4.23
CA GLU A 29 6.41 -9.28 -4.08
C GLU A 29 6.90 -9.45 -2.66
N ILE A 30 6.60 -10.61 -2.07
CA ILE A 30 7.14 -11.00 -0.77
C ILE A 30 7.61 -12.43 -0.81
N CYS A 31 8.91 -12.61 -0.59
CA CYS A 31 9.61 -13.88 -0.77
C CYS A 31 9.39 -14.45 -2.19
N ASP A 32 8.53 -15.45 -2.31
CA ASP A 32 8.16 -16.18 -3.52
C ASP A 32 6.70 -15.93 -3.96
N GLU A 33 6.00 -15.01 -3.30
CA GLU A 33 4.62 -14.65 -3.59
C GLU A 33 4.50 -13.28 -4.22
N THR A 34 3.44 -13.10 -5.00
CA THR A 34 3.10 -11.84 -5.64
C THR A 34 1.67 -11.44 -5.28
N TYR A 35 1.46 -10.14 -5.07
CA TYR A 35 0.15 -9.54 -4.90
C TYR A 35 -0.02 -8.37 -5.85
N GLY A 36 -1.20 -8.24 -6.43
CA GLY A 36 -1.49 -7.20 -7.43
C GLY A 36 -1.15 -7.66 -8.85
N ILE A 37 -1.11 -6.71 -9.76
CA ILE A 37 -0.89 -6.94 -11.18
C ILE A 37 0.06 -5.86 -11.70
N LEU A 38 1.00 -6.24 -12.56
CA LEU A 38 1.82 -5.31 -13.33
C LEU A 38 1.90 -5.82 -14.77
N ILE A 39 1.28 -5.10 -15.71
CA ILE A 39 1.29 -5.44 -17.13
C ILE A 39 1.78 -4.27 -17.99
N THR A 40 2.21 -4.61 -19.21
CA THR A 40 2.80 -3.66 -20.16
C THR A 40 1.76 -2.77 -20.84
N GLU A 41 0.59 -3.32 -21.15
CA GLU A 41 -0.52 -2.65 -21.81
C GLU A 41 -1.33 -1.80 -20.80
N ASN A 42 -1.86 -0.66 -21.21
CA ASN A 42 -2.77 0.13 -20.36
C ASN A 42 -4.20 -0.42 -20.51
N ILE A 43 -4.58 -1.33 -19.63
CA ILE A 43 -5.93 -1.89 -19.50
C ILE A 43 -6.55 -1.38 -18.20
N ASP A 44 -7.48 -0.44 -18.32
CA ASP A 44 -8.09 0.28 -17.19
C ASP A 44 -8.88 -0.65 -16.24
N GLU A 45 -9.46 -1.74 -16.73
CA GLU A 45 -10.21 -2.70 -15.89
C GLU A 45 -9.39 -3.31 -14.73
N PHE A 46 -8.06 -3.30 -14.85
CA PHE A 46 -7.16 -3.81 -13.81
C PHE A 46 -6.45 -2.71 -13.03
N SER A 47 -6.83 -1.44 -13.25
CA SER A 47 -6.26 -0.32 -12.51
C SER A 47 -6.70 -0.34 -11.04
N VAL A 48 -5.80 0.10 -10.17
CA VAL A 48 -6.02 0.27 -8.74
C VAL A 48 -5.44 1.61 -8.32
N SER A 49 -5.84 2.10 -7.15
CA SER A 49 -5.29 3.37 -6.66
C SER A 49 -3.91 3.15 -6.04
N ILE A 50 -2.85 3.49 -6.80
CA ILE A 50 -1.46 3.42 -6.37
C ILE A 50 -1.24 4.33 -5.16
N TYR A 51 -1.86 5.51 -5.19
CA TYR A 51 -1.83 6.46 -4.08
C TYR A 51 -2.25 5.81 -2.76
N TRP A 52 -3.44 5.19 -2.73
CA TRP A 52 -3.97 4.60 -1.51
C TRP A 52 -3.15 3.41 -1.03
N TRP A 53 -2.66 2.56 -1.94
CA TRP A 53 -1.76 1.47 -1.57
C TRP A 53 -0.50 1.98 -0.86
N LEU A 54 0.20 2.96 -1.42
CA LEU A 54 1.41 3.52 -0.81
C LEU A 54 1.12 4.25 0.49
N ASN A 55 0.02 5.02 0.55
CA ASN A 55 -0.44 5.68 1.77
C ASN A 55 -0.68 4.68 2.91
N TYR A 56 -1.44 3.62 2.65
CA TYR A 56 -1.77 2.60 3.64
C TYR A 56 -0.54 1.79 4.08
N PHE A 57 0.40 1.52 3.18
CA PHE A 57 1.67 0.91 3.58
C PHE A 57 2.50 1.82 4.50
N LEU A 58 2.55 3.14 4.24
CA LEU A 58 3.24 4.08 5.13
C LEU A 58 2.56 4.14 6.51
N GLU A 59 1.22 4.24 6.56
CA GLU A 59 0.46 4.20 7.80
C GLU A 59 0.69 2.90 8.58
N ALA A 60 0.65 1.75 7.89
CA ALA A 60 0.93 0.45 8.50
C ALA A 60 2.35 0.40 9.09
N VAL A 61 3.36 0.91 8.38
CA VAL A 61 4.73 1.01 8.90
C VAL A 61 4.78 1.89 10.15
N LEU A 62 4.09 3.03 10.18
CA LEU A 62 4.00 3.89 11.38
C LEU A 62 3.37 3.16 12.55
N ILE A 63 2.23 2.51 12.34
CA ILE A 63 1.51 1.75 13.36
C ILE A 63 2.40 0.65 13.95
N LEU A 64 3.12 -0.08 13.10
CA LEU A 64 4.04 -1.14 13.53
C LEU A 64 5.22 -0.64 14.38
N LYS A 65 5.45 0.68 14.50
CA LYS A 65 6.40 1.21 15.49
C LYS A 65 5.93 0.99 16.93
N THR A 66 4.62 1.07 17.17
CA THR A 66 4.02 1.05 18.51
C THR A 66 3.10 -0.15 18.76
N GLU A 67 2.46 -0.64 17.71
CA GLU A 67 1.57 -1.80 17.70
C GLU A 67 2.27 -3.00 17.06
N ASN A 68 1.78 -4.21 17.34
CA ASN A 68 2.33 -5.43 16.75
C ASN A 68 1.45 -5.98 15.61
N TYR A 69 0.30 -5.38 15.33
CA TYR A 69 -0.68 -5.91 14.40
C TYR A 69 -1.32 -4.80 13.56
N VAL A 70 -1.39 -5.02 12.26
CA VAL A 70 -2.13 -4.14 11.34
C VAL A 70 -2.67 -4.95 10.15
N LEU A 71 -3.87 -4.59 9.71
CA LEU A 71 -4.52 -5.08 8.50
C LEU A 71 -4.65 -3.93 7.50
N ILE A 72 -4.30 -4.19 6.25
CA ILE A 72 -4.50 -3.29 5.12
C ILE A 72 -5.58 -3.88 4.20
N SER A 73 -6.67 -3.15 3.99
CA SER A 73 -7.75 -3.54 3.07
C SER A 73 -7.28 -3.34 1.63
N ASP A 74 -7.50 -4.34 0.78
CA ASP A 74 -7.59 -4.07 -0.67
C ASP A 74 -8.93 -3.35 -0.90
N ILE A 75 -8.88 -2.10 -1.36
CA ILE A 75 -10.09 -1.26 -1.52
C ILE A 75 -10.93 -1.72 -2.71
N GLU A 76 -10.31 -2.35 -3.70
CA GLU A 76 -10.96 -2.91 -4.88
C GLU A 76 -11.56 -4.31 -4.61
N LYS A 77 -11.12 -5.00 -3.55
CA LYS A 77 -11.57 -6.34 -3.16
C LYS A 77 -12.03 -6.35 -1.70
N PRO A 78 -13.33 -6.10 -1.42
CA PRO A 78 -13.87 -5.83 -0.08
C PRO A 78 -13.60 -6.85 1.03
N LYS A 79 -13.21 -8.08 0.67
CA LYS A 79 -12.93 -9.17 1.62
C LYS A 79 -11.45 -9.47 1.77
N ILE A 80 -10.59 -8.89 0.93
CA ILE A 80 -9.16 -9.21 0.89
C ILE A 80 -8.41 -8.21 1.77
N TRP A 81 -7.53 -8.74 2.61
CA TRP A 81 -6.66 -7.95 3.46
C TRP A 81 -5.23 -8.46 3.37
N ILE A 82 -4.29 -7.54 3.58
CA ILE A 82 -2.89 -7.85 3.86
C ILE A 82 -2.69 -7.68 5.36
N GLU A 83 -2.44 -8.79 6.05
CA GLU A 83 -2.16 -8.84 7.48
C GLU A 83 -0.66 -8.71 7.72
N LEU A 84 -0.27 -7.84 8.66
CA LEU A 84 1.08 -7.67 9.12
C LEU A 84 1.14 -7.86 10.63
N LEU A 85 1.88 -8.89 11.07
CA LEU A 85 2.16 -9.17 12.47
C LEU A 85 3.65 -8.96 12.74
N LYS A 86 3.99 -8.00 13.61
CA LYS A 86 5.36 -7.68 13.97
C LYS A 86 5.78 -8.36 15.27
N GLU A 87 6.92 -9.04 15.19
CA GLU A 87 7.61 -9.70 16.30
C GLU A 87 9.03 -9.16 16.39
N LYS A 88 9.27 -8.24 17.34
CA LYS A 88 10.56 -7.53 17.48
C LYS A 88 10.92 -6.78 16.19
N SER A 89 11.93 -7.24 15.45
CA SER A 89 12.42 -6.66 14.19
C SER A 89 11.94 -7.40 12.95
N LEU A 90 11.07 -8.40 13.10
CA LEU A 90 10.52 -9.20 12.01
C LEU A 90 9.05 -8.88 11.83
N VAL A 91 8.58 -8.92 10.59
CA VAL A 91 7.17 -8.79 10.22
C VAL A 91 6.78 -10.04 9.45
N ASN A 92 5.77 -10.75 9.93
CA ASN A 92 5.10 -11.82 9.23
C ASN A 92 3.94 -11.18 8.45
N MET A 93 3.90 -11.40 7.14
CA MET A 93 2.84 -10.89 6.29
C MET A 93 2.02 -12.04 5.72
N SER A 94 0.71 -11.87 5.68
CA SER A 94 -0.22 -12.85 5.14
C SER A 94 -1.27 -12.18 4.26
N LYS A 95 -1.74 -12.89 3.24
CA LYS A 95 -2.97 -12.52 2.52
C LYS A 95 -4.12 -13.28 3.14
N VAL A 96 -5.11 -12.56 3.63
CA VAL A 96 -6.25 -13.14 4.36
C VAL A 96 -7.56 -12.70 3.74
N THR A 97 -8.60 -13.47 4.02
CA THR A 97 -9.98 -12.98 3.88
C THR A 97 -10.57 -12.72 5.23
N ALA A 98 -11.35 -11.65 5.37
CA ALA A 98 -12.15 -11.40 6.55
C ALA A 98 -13.38 -10.57 6.19
N ASP A 99 -14.40 -10.62 7.04
CA ASP A 99 -15.54 -9.72 6.88
C ASP A 99 -15.12 -8.29 7.23
N LYS A 100 -15.67 -7.32 6.51
CA LYS A 100 -15.46 -5.89 6.74
C LYS A 100 -16.74 -5.28 7.32
N PRO A 101 -16.84 -5.14 8.66
CA PRO A 101 -17.97 -4.50 9.29
C PRO A 101 -18.19 -3.07 8.78
N GLU A 102 -19.43 -2.60 8.87
CA GLU A 102 -19.75 -1.20 8.61
C GLU A 102 -18.98 -0.30 9.58
N GLY A 103 -18.36 0.75 9.04
CA GLY A 103 -17.49 1.67 9.80
C GLY A 103 -16.03 1.24 9.90
N SER A 104 -15.64 0.07 9.38
CA SER A 104 -14.22 -0.31 9.28
C SER A 104 -13.47 0.52 8.24
N GLY A 105 -12.24 0.89 8.58
CA GLY A 105 -11.33 1.65 7.74
C GLY A 105 -10.61 0.81 6.69
N ALA A 106 -9.68 1.44 5.98
CA ALA A 106 -8.72 0.75 5.11
C ALA A 106 -7.53 0.18 5.90
N ILE A 107 -7.27 0.73 7.09
CA ILE A 107 -6.25 0.28 8.03
C ILE A 107 -6.93 -0.06 9.35
N GLU A 108 -6.62 -1.22 9.89
CA GLU A 108 -7.22 -1.73 11.12
C GLU A 108 -6.17 -2.38 12.02
N THR A 109 -6.21 -2.09 13.32
CA THR A 109 -5.24 -2.61 14.31
C THR A 109 -5.80 -3.74 15.17
N LYS A 110 -6.99 -4.22 14.82
CA LYS A 110 -7.68 -5.33 15.48
C LYS A 110 -8.03 -6.39 14.45
N GLU A 111 -8.04 -7.63 14.90
CA GLU A 111 -8.44 -8.77 14.08
C GLU A 111 -9.88 -8.59 13.58
N MET A 112 -10.08 -8.83 12.27
CA MET A 112 -11.40 -8.74 11.65
C MET A 112 -12.22 -10.02 11.91
N PRO A 113 -13.56 -9.94 11.94
CA PRO A 113 -14.41 -11.12 12.08
C PRO A 113 -14.19 -12.11 10.93
N ASN A 114 -14.26 -13.41 11.25
CA ASN A 114 -14.12 -14.49 10.26
C ASN A 114 -12.82 -14.39 9.44
N LEU A 115 -11.72 -14.00 10.07
CA LEU A 115 -10.41 -13.96 9.43
C LEU A 115 -9.92 -15.39 9.10
N ILE A 116 -9.55 -15.60 7.83
CA ILE A 116 -9.12 -16.89 7.30
C ILE A 116 -7.83 -16.71 6.48
N HIS A 117 -6.79 -17.44 6.87
CA HIS A 117 -5.55 -17.58 6.10
C HIS A 117 -5.68 -18.63 4.99
N GLN A 118 -6.36 -18.28 3.90
CA GLN A 118 -6.62 -19.20 2.78
C GLN A 118 -5.64 -19.09 1.59
N TYR A 119 -4.72 -18.13 1.64
CA TYR A 119 -3.73 -17.89 0.59
C TYR A 119 -2.31 -18.14 1.14
N TRP A 120 -1.35 -17.27 0.81
CA TRP A 120 -0.05 -17.29 1.44
C TRP A 120 -0.09 -16.68 2.84
N LYS A 121 0.73 -17.24 3.73
CA LYS A 121 0.77 -16.93 5.16
C LYS A 121 2.20 -16.83 5.65
N ASP A 122 2.41 -15.99 6.67
CA ASP A 122 3.64 -15.90 7.47
C ASP A 122 4.90 -15.70 6.61
N LYS A 123 4.77 -14.95 5.51
CA LYS A 123 5.90 -14.57 4.68
C LYS A 123 6.70 -13.54 5.47
N ARG A 124 7.87 -13.96 5.92
CA ARG A 124 8.66 -13.26 6.94
C ARG A 124 9.73 -12.37 6.31
N ILE A 125 9.71 -11.10 6.70
CA ILE A 125 10.71 -10.09 6.33
C ILE A 125 11.16 -9.30 7.56
N SER A 126 12.26 -8.57 7.48
CA SER A 126 12.58 -7.62 8.54
C SER A 126 11.72 -6.36 8.39
N TYR A 127 11.39 -5.74 9.53
CA TYR A 127 10.70 -4.46 9.57
C TYR A 127 11.46 -3.38 8.79
N GLU A 128 12.80 -3.36 8.87
CA GLU A 128 13.62 -2.40 8.12
C GLU A 128 13.52 -2.61 6.60
N ILE A 129 13.47 -3.86 6.11
CA ILE A 129 13.28 -4.12 4.67
C ILE A 129 11.92 -3.59 4.20
N LEU A 130 10.85 -3.85 4.98
CA LEU A 130 9.52 -3.32 4.68
C LEU A 130 9.53 -1.78 4.64
N LYS A 131 10.04 -1.16 5.71
CA LYS A 131 10.12 0.30 5.85
C LYS A 131 10.89 0.93 4.69
N THR A 132 12.10 0.46 4.41
CA THR A 132 12.96 1.01 3.37
C THR A 132 12.31 0.93 2.00
N GLU A 133 11.71 -0.21 1.66
CA GLU A 133 11.06 -0.39 0.37
C GLU A 133 9.84 0.51 0.18
N VAL A 134 8.94 0.56 1.18
CA VAL A 134 7.76 1.43 1.15
C VAL A 134 8.16 2.90 1.01
N VAL A 135 9.15 3.36 1.79
CA VAL A 135 9.64 4.75 1.71
C VAL A 135 10.24 5.04 0.35
N ASN A 136 11.14 4.19 -0.15
CA ASN A 136 11.83 4.43 -1.42
C ASN A 136 10.85 4.46 -2.60
N LYS A 137 9.87 3.56 -2.62
CA LYS A 137 8.89 3.49 -3.70
C LYS A 137 7.87 4.61 -3.63
N THR A 138 7.50 5.06 -2.42
CA THR A 138 6.69 6.27 -2.28
C THR A 138 7.46 7.52 -2.73
N LYS A 139 8.75 7.64 -2.41
CA LYS A 139 9.59 8.74 -2.92
C LYS A 139 9.63 8.75 -4.44
N LEU A 140 9.85 7.59 -5.07
CA LEU A 140 9.83 7.48 -6.54
C LEU A 140 8.48 7.91 -7.12
N TYR A 141 7.38 7.42 -6.55
CA TYR A 141 6.03 7.77 -6.98
C TYR A 141 5.75 9.27 -6.86
N ILE A 142 6.17 9.92 -5.76
CA ILE A 142 6.04 11.37 -5.57
C ILE A 142 6.76 12.14 -6.69
N GLU A 143 7.97 11.72 -7.06
CA GLU A 143 8.72 12.39 -8.14
C GLU A 143 8.00 12.26 -9.49
N GLU A 144 7.38 11.11 -9.79
CA GLU A 144 6.53 10.96 -10.97
C GLU A 144 5.29 11.85 -10.90
N LEU A 145 4.62 11.93 -9.75
CA LEU A 145 3.45 12.79 -9.55
C LEU A 145 3.76 14.28 -9.71
N LYS A 146 4.93 14.75 -9.27
CA LYS A 146 5.35 16.16 -9.43
C LYS A 146 5.57 16.57 -10.88
N VAL A 147 5.87 15.62 -11.77
CA VAL A 147 5.96 15.91 -13.21
C VAL A 147 4.59 16.15 -13.82
N LEU A 148 3.57 15.45 -13.31
CA LEU A 148 2.21 15.47 -13.85
C LEU A 148 1.29 16.50 -13.18
N ASN A 149 1.67 16.97 -11.99
CA ASN A 149 0.83 17.80 -11.13
C ASN A 149 1.58 19.04 -10.61
N ASN A 150 0.85 19.98 -10.02
CA ASN A 150 1.46 21.06 -9.24
C ASN A 150 2.17 20.49 -7.99
N GLU A 151 3.40 20.91 -7.72
CA GLU A 151 4.17 20.49 -6.54
C GLU A 151 3.44 20.75 -5.20
N LEU A 152 2.57 21.76 -5.14
CA LEU A 152 1.75 22.09 -3.97
C LEU A 152 0.46 21.26 -3.88
N ASN A 153 0.34 20.16 -4.64
CA ASN A 153 -0.79 19.25 -4.53
C ASN A 153 -0.84 18.65 -3.10
N LYS A 154 -2.00 18.79 -2.45
CA LYS A 154 -2.24 18.36 -1.06
C LYS A 154 -1.88 16.89 -0.82
N ASP A 155 -2.10 16.02 -1.81
CA ASP A 155 -1.96 14.58 -1.67
C ASP A 155 -0.47 14.19 -1.78
N ILE A 156 0.30 14.91 -2.62
CA ILE A 156 1.77 14.83 -2.66
C ILE A 156 2.35 15.25 -1.31
N LEU A 157 1.95 16.43 -0.80
CA LEU A 157 2.41 16.95 0.48
C LEU A 157 2.07 16.01 1.65
N HIS A 158 0.92 15.32 1.58
CA HIS A 158 0.54 14.33 2.57
C HIS A 158 1.51 13.13 2.60
N LEU A 159 1.82 12.55 1.44
CA LEU A 159 2.77 11.44 1.36
C LEU A 159 4.18 11.84 1.81
N GLU A 160 4.63 13.05 1.45
CA GLU A 160 5.91 13.58 1.94
C GLU A 160 5.95 13.69 3.47
N SER A 161 4.85 14.17 4.08
CA SER A 161 4.72 14.25 5.54
C SER A 161 4.78 12.87 6.19
N LEU A 162 4.06 11.88 5.65
CA LEU A 162 4.08 10.50 6.17
C LEU A 162 5.47 9.87 6.06
N ILE A 163 6.19 10.08 4.96
CA ILE A 163 7.58 9.63 4.80
C ILE A 163 8.46 10.19 5.93
N VAL A 164 8.37 11.49 6.21
CA VAL A 164 9.14 12.13 7.29
C VAL A 164 8.82 11.50 8.64
N GLU A 165 7.56 11.17 8.91
CA GLU A 165 7.17 10.47 10.14
C GLU A 165 7.68 9.03 10.20
N VAL A 166 7.71 8.31 9.08
CA VAL A 166 8.24 6.95 9.00
C VAL A 166 9.75 6.93 9.21
N GLU A 167 10.47 7.92 8.68
CA GLU A 167 11.93 7.99 8.77
C GLU A 167 12.45 8.41 10.16
N LYS A 168 11.66 9.16 10.95
CA LYS A 168 11.94 9.44 12.37
C LYS A 168 12.08 8.18 13.22
#